data_AF-A0A435T4K2-F1
#
_entry.id   AF-A0A435T4K2-F1
#
_cell.length_a   1.000
_cell.length_b   1.000
_cell.length_c   1.000
_cell.angle_alpha   90.00
_cell.angle_beta   90.00
_cell.angle_gamma   90.00
#
_symmetry.space_group_name_H-M   'P 1'
#
loop_
_entity.id
_entity.type
_entity.pdbx_description
1 polymer ?
#
loop_
_entity_poly.entity_id
_entity_poly.type
_entity_poly.pdbx_seq_one_letter_code
_entity_poly.pdbx_strand_id
1 'polypeptide(L)' 'MPAERQSRAAWLTVVGIGEDGLAGLGDEAKQRIAQAEIIFGGKRHLALVA' A
#
# COMPACT_ATOMS: atom_id res chain seq x y z
N MET A 1 -13.09 26.72 -15.91
CA MET A 1 -11.93 25.90 -16.29
C MET A 1 -11.79 24.78 -15.28
N PRO A 2 -12.14 23.52 -15.60
CA PRO A 2 -11.82 22.42 -14.69
C PRO A 2 -10.30 22.25 -14.70
N ALA A 3 -9.68 22.19 -13.53
CA ALA A 3 -8.26 21.90 -13.43
C ALA A 3 -8.02 20.47 -13.95
N GLU A 4 -7.33 20.34 -15.09
CA GLU A 4 -6.77 19.07 -15.53
C GLU A 4 -5.87 18.53 -14.43
N ARG A 5 -6.33 17.50 -13.72
CA ARG A 5 -5.46 16.72 -12.83
C ARG A 5 -4.44 16.05 -13.73
N GLN A 6 -3.26 16.65 -13.85
CA GLN A 6 -2.09 15.99 -14.40
C GLN A 6 -2.02 14.60 -13.77
N SER A 7 -2.10 13.56 -14.60
CA SER A 7 -1.95 12.17 -14.22
C SER A 7 -0.48 11.91 -13.87
N ARG A 8 -0.01 12.55 -12.80
CA ARG A 8 1.22 12.20 -12.15
C ARG A 8 1.00 10.78 -11.65
N ALA A 9 1.80 9.83 -12.15
CA ALA A 9 1.72 8.44 -11.74
C ALA A 9 1.57 8.38 -10.21
N ALA A 10 0.62 7.59 -9.72
CA ALA A 10 0.30 7.53 -8.29
C ALA A 10 1.57 7.15 -7.52
N TRP A 11 2.14 8.13 -6.82
CA TRP A 11 3.44 8.01 -6.17
C TRP A 11 3.33 7.35 -4.78
N LEU A 12 2.10 7.16 -4.30
CA LEU A 12 1.81 6.59 -2.99
C LEU A 12 0.60 5.66 -3.10
N THR A 13 0.75 4.45 -2.58
CA THR A 13 -0.36 3.52 -2.32
C THR A 13 -0.54 3.38 -0.82
N VAL A 14 -1.77 3.52 -0.33
CA VAL A 14 -2.10 3.32 1.08
C VAL A 14 -2.87 2.00 1.22
N VAL A 15 -2.32 1.08 2.02
CA VAL A 15 -2.93 -0.22 2.30
C VAL A 15 -3.33 -0.26 3.77
N GLY A 16 -4.61 -0.53 4.06
CA GLY A 16 -5.06 -0.84 5.41
C GLY A 16 -4.75 -2.30 5.75
N ILE A 17 -4.12 -2.55 6.90
CA ILE A 17 -3.78 -3.90 7.36
C ILE A 17 -4.44 -4.20 8.70
N GLY A 18 -5.15 -5.33 8.75
CA GLY A 18 -5.77 -5.85 9.97
C GLY A 18 -4.81 -6.68 10.80
N GLU A 19 -5.35 -7.36 11.82
CA GLU A 19 -4.59 -8.26 12.69
C GLU A 19 -4.08 -9.52 11.98
N ASP A 20 -4.78 -9.97 10.94
CA ASP A 20 -4.40 -11.13 10.11
C ASP A 20 -3.20 -10.87 9.17
N GLY A 21 -2.65 -9.65 9.19
CA GLY A 21 -1.50 -9.27 8.39
C GLY A 21 -1.68 -9.50 6.90
N LEU A 22 -0.61 -9.95 6.22
CA LEU A 22 -0.62 -10.23 4.79
C LEU A 22 -1.67 -11.28 4.39
N ALA A 23 -2.00 -12.23 5.27
CA ALA A 23 -2.98 -13.29 4.97
C ALA A 23 -4.39 -12.74 4.76
N GLY A 24 -4.77 -11.72 5.54
CA GLY A 24 -6.07 -11.04 5.43
C GLY A 24 -6.20 -10.06 4.27
N LEU A 25 -5.11 -9.80 3.53
CA LEU A 25 -5.13 -8.87 2.39
C LEU A 25 -5.66 -9.53 1.12
N GLY A 26 -6.40 -8.76 0.33
CA GLY A 26 -6.77 -9.11 -1.04
C GLY A 26 -5.57 -9.07 -1.99
N ASP A 27 -5.72 -9.72 -3.14
CA ASP A 27 -4.62 -9.91 -4.10
C ASP A 27 -4.01 -8.60 -4.61
N GLU A 28 -4.83 -7.57 -4.85
CA GLU A 28 -4.30 -6.27 -5.26
C GLU A 28 -3.38 -5.67 -4.20
N ALA A 29 -3.80 -5.68 -2.92
CA ALA A 29 -2.98 -5.14 -1.84
C ALA A 29 -1.65 -5.92 -1.69
N LYS A 30 -1.70 -7.25 -1.80
CA LYS A 30 -0.50 -8.10 -1.81
C LYS A 30 0.43 -7.74 -2.97
N GLN A 31 -0.10 -7.54 -4.17
CA GLN A 31 0.69 -7.15 -5.35
C GLN A 31 1.33 -5.77 -5.19
N ARG A 32 0.59 -4.78 -4.65
CA ARG A 32 1.13 -3.44 -4.39
C ARG A 32 2.27 -3.48 -3.38
N ILE A 33 2.14 -4.28 -2.32
CA ILE A 33 3.21 -4.50 -1.33
C ILE A 33 4.43 -5.15 -1.99
N ALA A 34 4.23 -6.20 -2.79
CA ALA A 34 5.32 -6.91 -3.46
C ALA A 34 6.07 -6.06 -4.52
N GLN A 35 5.39 -5.10 -5.14
CA GLN A 35 5.96 -4.18 -6.13
C GLN A 35 6.53 -2.90 -5.50
N ALA A 36 6.28 -2.65 -4.21
CA ALA A 36 6.75 -1.45 -3.55
C ALA A 36 8.27 -1.50 -3.36
N GLU A 37 8.96 -0.48 -3.85
CA GLU A 37 10.40 -0.32 -3.61
C GLU A 37 10.68 -0.05 -2.12
N ILE A 38 9.78 0.71 -1.46
CA ILE A 38 9.91 1.11 -0.06
C ILE A 38 8.54 1.04 0.61
N ILE A 39 8.49 0.46 1.81
CA ILE A 39 7.29 0.37 2.64
C ILE A 39 7.49 1.18 3.91
N PHE A 40 6.54 2.07 4.21
CA PHE A 40 6.52 2.88 5.43
C PHE A 40 5.36 2.46 6.32
N GLY A 41 5.58 2.43 7.64
CA GLY A 41 4.53 2.10 8.60
C GLY A 41 5.01 2.07 10.04
N GLY A 42 4.06 1.91 10.97
CA GLY A 42 4.38 1.66 12.38
C GLY A 42 4.97 0.26 12.58
N LYS A 43 5.77 0.08 13.64
CA LYS A 43 6.45 -1.19 13.98
C LYS A 43 5.51 -2.41 13.92
N ARG A 44 4.29 -2.29 14.45
CA ARG A 44 3.29 -3.37 14.42
C ARG A 44 2.86 -3.75 13.01
N HIS A 45 2.61 -2.78 12.13
CA HIS A 45 2.19 -3.05 10.75
C HIS A 45 3.34 -3.62 9.93
N LEU A 46 4.56 -3.11 10.11
CA LEU A 46 5.74 -3.66 9.45
C LEU A 46 5.99 -5.12 9.84
N ALA A 47 5.78 -5.49 11.11
CA ALA A 47 5.90 -6.88 11.55
C ALA A 47 4.86 -7.84 10.94
N LEU A 48 3.76 -7.33 10.38
CA LEU A 48 2.69 -8.11 9.77
C LEU A 48 2.84 -8.26 8.25
N VAL A 49 3.80 -7.55 7.64
CA VAL A 49 4.13 -7.60 6.20
C VAL A 49 5.58 -8.00 5.93
N ALA A 50 6.39 -8.17 6.98
CA ALA A 50 7.78 -8.64 6.91
C ALA A 50 7.84 -10.17 6.77
#